data_AF-A0A7V4G9W1-F1
#
_entry.id   AF-A0A7V4G9W1-F1
#
_cell.length_a   1.000
_cell.length_b   1.000
_cell.length_c   1.000
_cell.angle_alpha   90.00
_cell.angle_beta   90.00
_cell.angle_gamma   90.00
#
_symmetry.space_group_name_H-M   'P 1'
#
loop_
_entity.id
_entity.type
_entity.pdbx_description
1 polymer ?
#
loop_
_entity_poly.entity_id
_entity_poly.type
_entity_poly.pdbx_seq_one_letter_code
_entity_poly.pdbx_strand_id
1 'polypeptide(L)'
;MNAEIIAQVLAGDRRPQKTHSGWLTWCPAHADDKTPSLSVSEENRKLLVHCFGGCPQDVLIEALRIKGLWPGHNGPHEGQGETCGSLTLEEFAETKKLNIPFLTRHGVRQAQGKGGPYLIFEYRGVDGQTIPEAVRFRFSMAERPKSKRGGKTMLYGLWRLQEFRGDGELHLAEGESDTLTAWIYGLPAVGLPGKTLIKT
;
A
#
# COMPACT_ATOMS: atom_id res chain seq x y z
N MET A 1 -15.06 -23.24 -0.31
CA MET A 1 -13.73 -23.83 -0.62
C MET A 1 -13.08 -24.15 0.72
N ASN A 2 -12.65 -25.40 0.93
CA ASN A 2 -12.17 -25.91 2.24
C ASN A 2 -10.63 -25.79 2.33
N ALA A 3 -10.09 -25.52 3.53
CA ALA A 3 -8.67 -25.45 3.83
C ALA A 3 -7.86 -26.67 3.32
N GLU A 4 -8.45 -27.87 3.35
CA GLU A 4 -7.80 -29.10 2.84
C GLU A 4 -7.53 -29.04 1.33
N ILE A 5 -8.51 -28.57 0.55
CA ILE A 5 -8.39 -28.45 -0.91
C ILE A 5 -7.31 -27.43 -1.26
N ILE A 6 -7.28 -26.30 -0.55
CA ILE A 6 -6.27 -25.26 -0.74
C ILE A 6 -4.88 -25.81 -0.43
N ALA A 7 -4.74 -26.57 0.66
CA ALA A 7 -3.46 -27.17 1.04
C ALA A 7 -2.95 -28.18 0.01
N GLN A 8 -3.84 -28.99 -0.58
CA GLN A 8 -3.48 -29.94 -1.64
C GLN A 8 -3.08 -29.24 -2.94
N VAL A 9 -3.82 -28.23 -3.39
CA VAL A 9 -3.49 -27.51 -4.63
C VAL A 9 -2.14 -26.80 -4.51
N LEU A 10 -1.83 -26.22 -3.36
CA LEU A 10 -0.55 -25.54 -3.13
C LEU A 10 0.63 -26.50 -3.01
N ALA A 11 0.40 -27.73 -2.54
CA ALA A 11 1.46 -28.73 -2.42
C ALA A 11 1.88 -29.33 -3.78
N GLY A 12 0.99 -29.31 -4.79
CA GLY A 12 1.26 -29.92 -6.09
C GLY A 12 1.56 -31.40 -5.96
N ASP A 13 2.72 -31.86 -6.45
CA ASP A 13 3.18 -33.25 -6.34
C ASP A 13 3.64 -33.64 -4.91
N ARG A 14 3.75 -32.66 -4.01
CA ARG A 14 4.12 -32.87 -2.59
C ARG A 14 2.88 -33.17 -1.75
N ARG A 15 3.09 -33.61 -0.50
CA ARG A 15 1.99 -33.83 0.46
C ARG A 15 1.93 -32.73 1.52
N PRO A 16 0.79 -32.04 1.72
CA PRO A 16 0.62 -31.12 2.83
C PRO A 16 0.56 -31.89 4.17
N GLN A 17 0.97 -31.25 5.25
CA GLN A 17 1.00 -31.86 6.58
C GLN A 17 -0.27 -31.49 7.35
N LYS A 18 -0.96 -32.48 7.91
CA LYS A 18 -2.17 -32.26 8.73
C LYS A 18 -1.78 -31.77 10.13
N THR A 19 -2.46 -30.74 10.62
CA THR A 19 -2.30 -30.22 11.99
C THR A 19 -3.60 -30.37 12.79
N HIS A 20 -3.59 -30.01 14.07
CA HIS A 20 -4.76 -30.12 14.95
C HIS A 20 -5.95 -29.25 14.48
N SER A 21 -5.68 -28.10 13.86
CA SER A 21 -6.70 -27.13 13.45
C SER A 21 -6.69 -26.80 11.95
N GLY A 22 -5.91 -27.53 11.14
CA GLY A 22 -5.79 -27.25 9.72
C GLY A 22 -4.66 -28.02 9.03
N TRP A 23 -3.92 -27.32 8.17
CA TRP A 23 -2.89 -27.89 7.31
C TRP A 23 -1.69 -26.96 7.20
N LEU A 24 -0.50 -27.56 7.05
CA LEU A 24 0.74 -26.87 6.74
C LEU A 24 1.15 -27.24 5.31
N THR A 25 1.36 -26.25 4.46
CA THR A 25 1.67 -26.39 3.03
C THR A 25 2.70 -25.36 2.57
N TRP A 26 3.02 -25.34 1.28
CA TRP A 26 3.97 -24.42 0.67
C TRP A 26 3.33 -23.08 0.33
N CYS A 27 4.04 -22.01 0.64
CA CYS A 27 3.56 -20.66 0.44
C CYS A 27 3.62 -20.28 -1.05
N PRO A 28 2.55 -19.75 -1.64
CA PRO A 28 2.57 -19.31 -3.03
C PRO A 28 3.28 -17.96 -3.22
N ALA A 29 3.56 -17.23 -2.13
CA ALA A 29 4.14 -15.89 -2.16
C ALA A 29 5.68 -15.85 -2.09
N HIS A 30 6.33 -16.98 -1.81
CA HIS A 30 7.78 -17.11 -1.88
C HIS A 30 8.18 -18.54 -2.28
N ALA A 31 9.42 -18.73 -2.69
CA ALA A 31 9.95 -20.07 -2.94
C ALA A 31 10.38 -20.69 -1.61
N ASP A 32 9.71 -21.77 -1.23
CA ASP A 32 10.11 -22.64 -0.13
C ASP A 32 11.04 -23.75 -0.65
N ASP A 33 12.19 -23.94 -0.02
CA ASP A 33 13.17 -24.95 -0.46
C ASP A 33 12.60 -26.38 -0.33
N LYS A 34 12.29 -26.80 0.91
CA LYS A 34 11.88 -28.19 1.22
C LYS A 34 10.82 -28.30 2.31
N THR A 35 10.72 -27.33 3.21
CA THR A 35 9.77 -27.36 4.34
C THR A 35 8.54 -26.50 4.03
N PRO A 36 7.33 -26.97 4.34
CA PRO A 36 6.13 -26.15 4.20
C PRO A 36 6.14 -25.01 5.23
N SER A 37 5.80 -23.79 4.81
CA SER A 37 5.85 -22.58 5.64
C SER A 37 4.49 -21.90 5.83
N LEU A 38 3.46 -22.33 5.10
CA LEU A 38 2.13 -21.74 5.12
C LEU A 38 1.16 -22.58 5.94
N SER A 39 0.63 -22.01 7.01
CA SER A 39 -0.53 -22.57 7.72
C SER A 39 -1.82 -22.13 7.06
N VAL A 40 -2.72 -23.09 6.83
CA VAL A 40 -4.07 -22.89 6.30
C VAL A 40 -5.06 -23.59 7.23
N SER A 41 -5.99 -22.86 7.80
CA SER A 41 -7.05 -23.38 8.67
C SER A 41 -8.40 -22.74 8.35
N GLU A 42 -9.46 -23.37 8.82
CA GLU A 42 -10.82 -22.84 8.70
C GLU A 42 -11.44 -22.70 10.08
N GLU A 43 -11.94 -21.50 10.40
CA GLU A 43 -12.61 -21.21 11.66
C GLU A 43 -13.83 -20.33 11.40
N ASN A 44 -14.99 -20.67 11.97
CA ASN A 44 -16.23 -19.89 11.81
C ASN A 44 -16.61 -19.58 10.34
N ARG A 45 -16.39 -20.54 9.43
CA ARG A 45 -16.56 -20.39 7.96
C ARG A 45 -15.65 -19.33 7.32
N LYS A 46 -14.55 -18.96 7.98
CA LYS A 46 -13.52 -18.08 7.45
C LYS A 46 -12.23 -18.86 7.25
N LEU A 47 -11.57 -18.59 6.13
CA LEU A 47 -10.24 -19.11 5.85
C LEU A 47 -9.21 -18.26 6.58
N LEU A 48 -8.36 -18.90 7.39
CA LEU A 48 -7.24 -18.30 8.07
C LEU A 48 -5.94 -18.80 7.43
N VAL A 49 -5.07 -17.86 7.08
CA VAL A 49 -3.77 -18.16 6.48
C VAL A 49 -2.68 -17.40 7.21
N HIS A 50 -1.54 -18.05 7.45
CA HIS A 50 -0.38 -17.44 8.08
C HIS A 50 0.91 -18.06 7.55
N CYS A 51 1.84 -17.23 7.08
CA CYS A 51 3.12 -17.66 6.56
C CYS A 51 4.21 -17.50 7.62
N PHE A 52 4.81 -18.61 8.06
CA PHE A 52 5.96 -18.61 8.96
C PHE A 52 7.29 -18.28 8.27
N GLY A 53 7.32 -18.28 6.93
CA GLY A 53 8.46 -17.81 6.12
C GLY A 53 8.60 -16.29 6.06
N GLY A 54 7.70 -15.53 6.69
CA GLY A 54 7.80 -14.07 6.82
C GLY A 54 7.13 -13.27 5.69
N CYS A 55 6.24 -13.88 4.91
CA CYS A 55 5.44 -13.14 3.93
C CYS A 55 4.49 -12.18 4.63
N PRO A 56 4.41 -10.91 4.17
CA PRO A 56 3.31 -10.02 4.53
C PRO A 56 1.95 -10.65 4.22
N GLN A 57 0.98 -10.43 5.11
CA GLN A 57 -0.35 -11.05 5.04
C GLN A 57 -1.09 -10.72 3.72
N ASP A 58 -0.98 -9.48 3.26
CA ASP A 58 -1.56 -8.99 2.00
C ASP A 58 -0.97 -9.70 0.78
N VAL A 59 0.35 -9.86 0.72
CA VAL A 59 1.05 -10.57 -0.36
C VAL A 59 0.64 -12.05 -0.42
N LEU A 60 0.47 -12.69 0.73
CA LEU A 60 0.01 -14.08 0.82
C LEU A 60 -1.43 -14.24 0.31
N ILE A 61 -2.35 -13.38 0.76
CA ILE A 61 -3.75 -13.40 0.33
C ILE A 61 -3.86 -13.17 -1.18
N GLU A 62 -3.09 -12.22 -1.71
CA GLU A 62 -3.09 -11.92 -3.14
C GLU A 62 -2.57 -13.08 -3.98
N ALA A 63 -1.50 -13.76 -3.55
CA ALA A 63 -1.00 -14.94 -4.23
C ALA A 63 -2.03 -16.10 -4.26
N LEU A 64 -2.88 -16.20 -3.22
CA LEU A 64 -3.99 -17.16 -3.19
C LEU A 64 -5.13 -16.75 -4.12
N ARG A 65 -5.45 -15.45 -4.21
CA ARG A 65 -6.45 -14.90 -5.15
C ARG A 65 -6.06 -15.14 -6.60
N ILE A 66 -4.82 -14.85 -6.98
CA ILE A 66 -4.28 -15.11 -8.33
C ILE A 66 -4.42 -16.60 -8.72
N LYS A 67 -4.29 -17.50 -7.75
CA LYS A 67 -4.45 -18.95 -7.95
C LYS A 67 -5.91 -19.43 -7.89
N GLY A 68 -6.88 -18.53 -7.67
CA GLY A 68 -8.29 -18.88 -7.51
C GLY A 68 -8.62 -19.65 -6.23
N LEU A 69 -7.74 -19.59 -5.22
CA LEU A 69 -7.84 -20.37 -3.97
C LEU A 69 -8.41 -19.57 -2.80
N TRP A 70 -8.85 -18.33 -3.04
CA TRP A 70 -9.44 -17.48 -2.02
C TRP A 70 -10.99 -17.52 -2.10
N PRO A 71 -11.71 -17.78 -0.99
CA PRO A 71 -13.16 -17.86 -1.00
C PRO A 71 -13.80 -16.50 -1.35
N GLY A 72 -14.67 -16.47 -2.37
CA GLY A 72 -15.41 -15.25 -2.78
C GLY A 72 -15.76 -15.11 -4.27
N HIS A 73 -15.37 -16.03 -5.16
CA HIS A 73 -15.66 -15.92 -6.60
C HIS A 73 -16.93 -16.66 -7.03
N ASN A 74 -17.94 -15.94 -7.52
CA ASN A 74 -18.96 -16.44 -8.45
C ASN A 74 -19.45 -15.27 -9.33
N GLY A 75 -19.12 -15.34 -10.64
CA GLY A 75 -19.73 -14.52 -11.70
C GLY A 75 -18.90 -13.31 -12.19
N PRO A 76 -18.95 -12.99 -13.50
CA PRO A 76 -18.28 -11.82 -14.07
C PRO A 76 -19.11 -10.57 -13.75
N HIS A 77 -18.78 -9.87 -12.67
CA HIS A 77 -19.28 -8.52 -12.42
C HIS A 77 -18.23 -7.68 -11.70
N GLU A 78 -18.00 -6.51 -12.30
CA GLU A 78 -17.76 -5.22 -11.66
C GLU A 78 -17.80 -5.25 -10.12
N GLY A 79 -16.65 -4.99 -9.51
CA GLY A 79 -16.56 -4.70 -8.08
C GLY A 79 -15.48 -5.50 -7.37
N GLN A 80 -14.40 -4.80 -7.02
CA GLN A 80 -13.55 -5.10 -5.87
C GLN A 80 -12.60 -6.30 -6.00
N GLY A 81 -11.79 -6.29 -7.06
CA GLY A 81 -10.43 -6.85 -6.98
C GLY A 81 -9.49 -5.78 -6.44
N GLU A 82 -8.84 -6.03 -5.30
CA GLU A 82 -7.65 -5.27 -4.90
C GLU A 82 -6.52 -5.63 -5.85
N THR A 83 -6.43 -4.88 -6.94
CA THR A 83 -5.29 -4.92 -7.84
C THR A 83 -4.05 -4.55 -7.04
N CYS A 84 -2.93 -5.24 -7.32
CA CYS A 84 -1.63 -4.62 -7.11
C CYS A 84 -1.67 -3.32 -7.94
N GLY A 85 -1.96 -2.21 -7.27
CA GLY A 85 -2.38 -1.00 -7.96
C GLY A 85 -1.27 -0.50 -8.88
N SER A 86 -1.60 -0.36 -10.15
CA SER A 86 -0.87 0.54 -11.03
C SER A 86 -1.55 1.90 -10.94
N LEU A 87 -0.80 2.94 -10.60
CA LEU A 87 -1.24 4.33 -10.61
C LEU A 87 -0.21 5.16 -11.37
N THR A 88 -0.63 5.72 -12.49
CA THR A 88 0.22 6.64 -13.25
C THR A 88 0.09 8.07 -12.74
N LEU A 89 1.06 8.91 -13.10
CA LEU A 89 1.03 10.33 -12.77
C LEU A 89 -0.11 11.03 -13.52
N GLU A 90 -0.39 10.59 -14.75
CA GLU A 90 -1.49 11.06 -15.58
C GLU A 90 -2.85 10.76 -14.94
N GLU A 91 -3.08 9.52 -14.51
CA GLU A 91 -4.33 9.10 -13.87
C GLU A 91 -4.58 9.85 -12.55
N PHE A 92 -3.52 10.04 -11.76
CA PHE A 92 -3.59 10.82 -10.52
C PHE A 92 -3.87 12.30 -10.78
N ALA A 93 -3.20 12.89 -11.79
CA ALA A 93 -3.40 14.26 -12.23
C ALA A 93 -4.84 14.49 -12.69
N GLU A 94 -5.37 13.63 -13.55
CA GLU A 94 -6.73 13.71 -14.07
C GLU A 94 -7.77 13.59 -12.93
N THR A 95 -7.64 12.56 -12.09
CA THR A 95 -8.61 12.30 -11.03
C THR A 95 -8.63 13.42 -9.99
N LYS A 96 -7.46 13.97 -9.64
CA LYS A 96 -7.35 15.08 -8.68
C LYS A 96 -7.48 16.45 -9.33
N LYS A 97 -7.65 16.53 -10.66
CA LYS A 97 -7.68 17.77 -11.45
C LYS A 97 -6.44 18.65 -11.19
N LEU A 98 -5.29 18.00 -11.03
CA LEU A 98 -3.99 18.65 -10.80
C LEU A 98 -3.18 18.61 -12.09
N ASN A 99 -2.34 19.61 -12.34
CA ASN A 99 -1.45 19.58 -13.50
C ASN A 99 -0.15 18.82 -13.19
N ILE A 100 0.35 18.06 -14.17
CA ILE A 100 1.57 17.25 -14.02
C ILE A 100 2.80 18.09 -13.65
N PRO A 101 3.07 19.26 -14.26
CA PRO A 101 4.20 20.11 -13.88
C PRO A 101 4.18 20.54 -12.40
N PHE A 102 2.99 20.84 -11.86
CA PHE A 102 2.78 21.19 -10.45
C PHE A 102 3.08 20.01 -9.54
N LEU A 103 2.56 18.83 -9.86
CA LEU A 103 2.85 17.60 -9.13
C LEU A 103 4.36 17.33 -9.03
N THR A 104 5.06 17.37 -10.18
CA THR A 104 6.51 17.16 -10.24
C THR A 104 7.26 18.23 -9.44
N ARG A 105 6.88 19.51 -9.58
CA ARG A 105 7.48 20.62 -8.82
C ARG A 105 7.35 20.43 -7.31
N HIS A 106 6.24 19.84 -6.87
CA HIS A 106 5.93 19.58 -5.46
C HIS A 106 6.36 18.18 -4.97
N GLY A 107 7.21 17.47 -5.74
CA GLY A 107 7.86 16.24 -5.29
C GLY A 107 7.02 14.98 -5.50
N VAL A 108 6.01 15.02 -6.37
CA VAL A 108 5.29 13.83 -6.82
C VAL A 108 5.92 13.34 -8.11
N ARG A 109 6.38 12.09 -8.13
CA ARG A 109 6.95 11.46 -9.33
C ARG A 109 6.45 10.04 -9.53
N GLN A 110 6.43 9.61 -10.78
CA GLN A 110 6.16 8.22 -11.13
C GLN A 110 7.42 7.36 -11.04
N ALA A 111 7.25 6.10 -10.66
CA ALA A 111 8.27 5.07 -10.75
C ALA A 111 7.64 3.74 -11.21
N GLN A 112 8.47 2.84 -11.71
CA GLN A 112 8.04 1.52 -12.18
C GLN A 112 8.29 0.45 -11.12
N GLY A 113 7.29 -0.38 -10.83
CA GLY A 113 7.39 -1.49 -9.88
C GLY A 113 6.90 -2.82 -10.46
N LYS A 114 7.01 -3.89 -9.66
CA LYS A 114 6.56 -5.25 -10.05
C LYS A 114 5.04 -5.35 -10.27
N GLY A 115 4.26 -4.42 -9.71
CA GLY A 115 2.80 -4.32 -9.89
C GLY A 115 2.35 -3.23 -10.87
N GLY A 116 3.28 -2.64 -11.64
CA GLY A 116 2.98 -1.52 -12.55
C GLY A 116 3.56 -0.18 -12.07
N PRO A 117 3.23 0.93 -12.76
CA PRO A 117 3.62 2.27 -12.34
C PRO A 117 3.01 2.63 -10.98
N TYR A 118 3.74 3.39 -10.17
CA TYR A 118 3.26 3.89 -8.89
C TYR A 118 3.82 5.29 -8.64
N LEU A 119 3.22 6.00 -7.69
CA LEU A 119 3.63 7.36 -7.33
C LEU A 119 4.47 7.39 -6.07
N ILE A 120 5.43 8.30 -6.07
CA ILE A 120 6.30 8.62 -4.95
C ILE A 120 6.07 10.07 -4.58
N PHE A 121 5.75 10.29 -3.31
CA PHE A 121 5.64 11.60 -2.68
C PHE A 121 6.91 11.84 -1.87
N GLU A 122 7.72 12.78 -2.34
CA GLU A 122 8.95 13.19 -1.70
C GLU A 122 8.72 14.35 -0.74
N TYR A 123 9.33 14.26 0.44
CA TYR A 123 9.28 15.32 1.43
C TYR A 123 10.56 16.12 1.37
N ARG A 124 10.47 17.42 1.67
CA ARG A 124 11.61 18.32 1.73
C ARG A 124 11.73 18.97 3.12
N GLY A 125 12.96 19.25 3.52
CA GLY A 125 13.28 20.02 4.73
C GLY A 125 12.88 21.49 4.59
N VAL A 126 13.03 22.26 5.68
CA VAL A 126 12.79 23.72 5.67
C VAL A 126 13.71 24.48 4.71
N ASP A 127 14.82 23.87 4.33
CA ASP A 127 15.81 24.35 3.37
C ASP A 127 15.48 23.96 1.91
N GLY A 128 14.37 23.24 1.70
CA GLY A 128 13.96 22.74 0.39
C GLY A 128 14.71 21.48 -0.07
N GLN A 129 15.64 20.94 0.72
CA GLN A 129 16.35 19.71 0.37
C GLN A 129 15.45 18.49 0.53
N THR A 130 15.44 17.59 -0.46
CA THR A 130 14.71 16.32 -0.37
C THR A 130 15.26 15.47 0.78
N ILE A 131 14.36 14.87 1.55
CA ILE A 131 14.68 13.98 2.66
C ILE A 131 14.40 12.53 2.22
N PRO A 132 15.43 11.75 1.82
CA PRO A 132 15.24 10.40 1.26
C PRO A 132 14.58 9.40 2.22
N GLU A 133 14.64 9.67 3.53
CA GLU A 133 14.01 8.88 4.58
C GLU A 133 12.51 9.18 4.71
N ALA A 134 12.05 10.35 4.26
CA ALA A 134 10.66 10.77 4.31
C ALA A 134 10.04 10.71 2.90
N VAL A 135 9.66 9.50 2.49
CA VAL A 135 8.95 9.27 1.23
C VAL A 135 7.75 8.36 1.44
N ARG A 136 6.70 8.59 0.66
CA ARG A 136 5.51 7.72 0.62
C ARG A 136 5.24 7.24 -0.80
N PHE A 137 4.68 6.05 -0.88
CA PHE A 137 4.38 5.33 -2.10
C PHE A 137 2.87 5.18 -2.23
N ARG A 138 2.31 5.51 -3.39
CA ARG A 138 0.90 5.27 -3.68
C ARG A 138 0.78 4.41 -4.92
N PHE A 139 0.08 3.29 -4.76
CA PHE A 139 -0.09 2.28 -5.80
C PHE A 139 -1.48 2.37 -6.46
N SER A 140 -2.50 2.92 -5.79
CA SER A 140 -3.82 3.11 -6.38
C SER A 140 -4.53 4.35 -5.82
N MET A 141 -5.62 4.76 -6.48
CA MET A 141 -6.50 5.80 -5.95
C MET A 141 -7.29 5.34 -4.72
N ALA A 142 -7.60 4.04 -4.62
CA ALA A 142 -8.38 3.48 -3.51
C ALA A 142 -7.57 3.32 -2.22
N GLU A 143 -6.26 3.02 -2.34
CA GLU A 143 -5.40 2.81 -1.17
C GLU A 143 -4.77 4.10 -0.64
N ARG A 144 -4.52 4.11 0.68
CA ARG A 144 -3.74 5.17 1.33
C ARG A 144 -2.25 5.04 0.99
N PRO A 145 -1.50 6.15 0.84
CA PRO A 145 -0.06 6.09 0.58
C PRO A 145 0.70 5.39 1.72
N LYS A 146 1.59 4.46 1.37
CA LYS A 146 2.41 3.69 2.29
C LYS A 146 3.76 4.38 2.53
N SER A 147 4.19 4.53 3.78
CA SER A 147 5.50 5.13 4.09
C SER A 147 6.65 4.16 3.79
N LYS A 148 7.82 4.71 3.47
CA LYS A 148 9.07 3.93 3.40
C LYS A 148 9.34 3.22 4.72
N ARG A 149 9.74 1.95 4.61
CA ARG A 149 10.13 1.12 5.77
C ARG A 149 11.33 1.77 6.46
N GLY A 150 11.24 1.98 7.78
CA GLY A 150 12.24 2.72 8.56
C GLY A 150 12.29 4.23 8.25
N GLY A 151 11.29 4.75 7.53
CA GLY A 151 11.25 6.14 7.11
C GLY A 151 10.98 7.13 8.24
N LYS A 152 11.41 8.37 8.03
CA LYS A 152 11.24 9.49 8.96
C LYS A 152 9.83 10.05 8.83
N THR A 153 9.20 10.32 9.98
CA THR A 153 7.87 10.95 10.03
C THR A 153 8.03 12.47 10.04
N MET A 154 7.44 13.16 9.06
CA MET A 154 7.54 14.61 8.87
C MET A 154 6.23 15.15 8.28
N LEU A 155 6.02 16.46 8.35
CA LEU A 155 4.91 17.13 7.67
C LEU A 155 5.22 17.27 6.18
N TYR A 156 4.23 16.96 5.34
CA TYR A 156 4.31 17.24 3.91
C TYR A 156 4.11 18.75 3.70
N GLY A 157 5.00 19.40 2.95
CA GLY A 157 4.96 20.85 2.76
C GLY A 157 5.83 21.68 3.69
N LEU A 158 6.65 21.05 4.54
CA LEU A 158 7.49 21.77 5.51
C LEU A 158 8.39 22.85 4.88
N TRP A 159 8.86 22.64 3.64
CA TRP A 159 9.67 23.60 2.88
C TRP A 159 8.92 24.88 2.49
N ARG A 160 7.58 24.86 2.48
CA ARG A 160 6.75 26.03 2.17
C ARG A 160 6.31 26.80 3.41
N LEU A 161 6.63 26.31 4.61
CA LEU A 161 6.15 26.90 5.86
C LEU A 161 6.56 28.38 6.01
N GLN A 162 7.71 28.77 5.45
CA GLN A 162 8.15 30.17 5.44
C GLN A 162 7.28 31.08 4.58
N GLU A 163 6.68 30.54 3.51
CA GLU A 163 5.80 31.27 2.60
C GLU A 163 4.48 31.67 3.29
N PHE A 164 4.07 30.92 4.32
CA PHE A 164 2.76 31.07 4.99
C PHE A 164 2.81 31.92 6.27
N ARG A 165 3.99 32.40 6.70
CA ARG A 165 4.15 33.08 8.00
C ARG A 165 3.41 34.41 8.13
N GLY A 166 2.91 34.98 7.02
CA GLY A 166 2.18 36.26 7.00
C GLY A 166 0.66 36.15 7.03
N ASP A 167 0.10 34.97 6.78
CA ASP A 167 -1.34 34.82 6.46
C ASP A 167 -2.24 34.66 7.70
N GLY A 168 -1.66 34.50 8.89
CA GLY A 168 -2.37 34.37 10.17
C GLY A 168 -3.06 33.02 10.39
N GLU A 169 -3.18 32.19 9.35
CA GLU A 169 -3.80 30.85 9.41
C GLU A 169 -2.93 29.80 8.71
N LEU A 170 -2.93 28.57 9.24
CA LEU A 170 -2.27 27.41 8.66
C LEU A 170 -3.20 26.21 8.75
N HIS A 171 -3.52 25.63 7.59
CA HIS A 171 -4.44 24.50 7.47
C HIS A 171 -3.69 23.18 7.60
N LEU A 172 -4.26 22.24 8.36
CA LEU A 172 -3.74 20.87 8.49
C LEU A 172 -4.58 19.93 7.64
N ALA A 173 -3.97 19.35 6.62
CA ALA A 173 -4.60 18.37 5.74
C ALA A 173 -4.32 16.93 6.21
N GLU A 174 -5.26 16.01 5.99
CA GLU A 174 -5.12 14.58 6.39
C GLU A 174 -3.93 13.91 5.67
N GLY A 175 -3.61 14.33 4.46
CA GLY A 175 -2.50 13.77 3.69
C GLY A 175 -2.00 14.65 2.54
N GLU A 176 -1.12 14.07 1.73
CA GLU A 176 -0.40 14.78 0.67
C GLU A 176 -1.33 15.25 -0.43
N SER A 177 -2.31 14.42 -0.82
CA SER A 177 -3.24 14.74 -1.89
C SER A 177 -4.08 15.98 -1.55
N ASP A 178 -4.60 16.06 -0.32
CA ASP A 178 -5.43 17.18 0.11
C ASP A 178 -4.59 18.45 0.29
N THR A 179 -3.33 18.30 0.70
CA THR A 179 -2.36 19.40 0.76
C THR A 179 -2.08 19.98 -0.62
N LEU A 180 -1.86 19.12 -1.62
CA LEU A 180 -1.65 19.55 -3.02
C LEU A 180 -2.87 20.28 -3.57
N THR A 181 -4.08 19.78 -3.27
CA THR A 181 -5.33 20.47 -3.63
C THR A 181 -5.42 21.84 -2.96
N ALA A 182 -5.16 21.94 -1.66
CA ALA A 182 -5.19 23.21 -0.93
C ALA A 182 -4.25 24.26 -1.54
N TRP A 183 -3.04 23.85 -1.94
CA TRP A 183 -2.07 24.73 -2.59
C TRP A 183 -2.52 25.27 -3.95
N ILE A 184 -3.29 24.49 -4.74
CA ILE A 184 -3.87 25.01 -5.98
C ILE A 184 -4.87 26.14 -5.70
N TYR A 185 -5.61 26.05 -4.60
CA TYR A 185 -6.53 27.10 -4.17
C TYR A 185 -5.85 28.25 -3.41
N GLY A 186 -4.51 28.26 -3.34
CA GLY A 186 -3.76 29.30 -2.66
C GLY A 186 -3.85 29.26 -1.13
N LEU A 187 -4.31 28.14 -0.56
CA LEU A 187 -4.46 28.01 0.88
C LEU A 187 -3.12 27.61 1.53
N PRO A 188 -2.73 28.27 2.65
CA PRO A 188 -1.55 27.88 3.42
C PRO A 188 -1.83 26.56 4.14
N ALA A 189 -1.26 25.46 3.65
CA ALA A 189 -1.55 24.12 4.16
C ALA A 189 -0.30 23.23 4.28
N VAL A 190 -0.33 22.34 5.28
CA VAL A 190 0.64 21.24 5.44
C VAL A 190 -0.09 19.91 5.68
N GLY A 191 0.50 18.83 5.18
CA GLY A 191 -0.07 17.48 5.26
C GLY A 191 0.45 16.72 6.46
N LEU A 192 -0.45 16.11 7.22
CA LEU A 192 -0.09 15.22 8.32
C LEU A 192 0.48 13.90 7.75
N PRO A 193 1.56 13.37 8.34
CA PRO A 193 2.01 12.04 8.01
C PRO A 193 0.98 11.03 8.52
N GLY A 194 0.64 10.02 7.71
CA GLY A 194 -0.36 9.00 8.04
C GLY A 194 -0.07 8.12 9.28
N LYS A 195 1.01 8.39 10.03
CA LYS A 195 1.22 7.85 11.38
C LYS A 195 0.73 8.88 12.40
N THR A 196 -0.26 8.50 13.20
CA THR A 196 -0.67 9.26 14.39
C THR A 196 0.55 9.45 15.30
N LEU A 197 0.98 10.69 15.46
CA LEU A 197 2.13 11.08 16.30
C LEU A 197 1.75 11.26 17.78
N ILE A 198 0.56 10.86 18.20
CA ILE A 198 0.12 10.95 19.59
C ILE A 198 0.75 9.78 20.35
N LYS A 199 1.90 10.04 21.00
CA LYS A 199 2.26 9.31 22.21
C LYS A 199 1.46 9.94 23.35
N THR A 200 0.46 9.22 23.84
CA THR A 200 -0.16 9.49 25.15
C THR A 200 0.77 9.04 26.26
#